data_AF-A0A1M5SA88-F1
#
_entry.id   AF-A0A1M5SA88-F1
#
_cell.length_a   1.000
_cell.length_b   1.000
_cell.length_c   1.000
_cell.angle_alpha   90.00
_cell.angle_beta   90.00
_cell.angle_gamma   90.00
#
_symmetry.space_group_name_H-M   'P 1'
#
loop_
_entity.id
_entity.type
_entity.pdbx_description
1 polymer ?
#
loop_
_entity_poly.entity_id
_entity_poly.type
_entity_poly.pdbx_seq_one_letter_code
_entity_poly.pdbx_strand_id
1 'polypeptide(L)'
;MPEIWAAVDIGKTHHHAMVINRDGERLRSRRVLNDESELLELIGDALAISTDVLWAVDLNHGAAALLIGLLLSHGQPMAGFAGLAPQPRDCGRVSGNLRRPRRYHRGLLRAMYLSAMASLPACPASKAYYRRKRNEGKGHKQALLALARRRLNVLWAMIRDGSCYHASPPVTAAA
;
A
#
# COMPACT_ATOMS: atom_id res chain seq x y z
N MET A 1 -10.73 1.74 6.13
CA MET A 1 -9.37 1.65 6.70
C MET A 1 -9.22 0.21 7.12
N PRO A 2 -8.06 -0.42 6.89
CA PRO A 2 -7.86 -1.81 7.24
C PRO A 2 -8.15 -2.03 8.74
N GLU A 3 -8.61 -3.22 9.10
CA GLU A 3 -8.87 -3.60 10.49
C GLU A 3 -7.55 -3.81 11.25
N ILE A 4 -6.57 -4.42 10.58
CA ILE A 4 -5.25 -4.67 11.14
C ILE A 4 -4.12 -4.30 10.17
N TRP A 5 -2.95 -3.98 10.72
CA TRP A 5 -1.72 -3.73 9.98
C TRP A 5 -0.66 -4.73 10.39
N ALA A 6 -0.01 -5.35 9.41
CA ALA A 6 1.12 -6.24 9.62
C ALA A 6 2.42 -5.57 9.11
N ALA A 7 3.28 -5.14 10.03
CA ALA A 7 4.57 -4.56 9.72
C ALA A 7 5.66 -5.63 9.80
N VAL A 8 6.46 -5.77 8.74
CA VAL A 8 7.57 -6.73 8.68
C VAL A 8 8.89 -5.99 8.48
N ASP A 9 9.76 -6.13 9.48
CA ASP A 9 11.15 -5.68 9.44
C ASP A 9 12.02 -6.80 8.86
N ILE A 10 12.60 -6.52 7.70
CA ILE A 10 13.25 -7.53 6.87
C ILE A 10 14.72 -7.69 7.25
N GLY A 11 15.04 -8.80 7.92
CA GLY A 11 16.41 -9.31 8.03
C GLY A 11 16.76 -10.33 6.94
N LYS A 12 18.04 -10.71 6.88
CA LYS A 12 18.56 -11.65 5.87
C LYS A 12 18.09 -13.09 6.10
N THR A 13 18.19 -13.55 7.35
CA THR A 13 17.89 -14.93 7.76
C THR A 13 16.54 -15.03 8.46
N HIS A 14 16.11 -13.95 9.11
CA HIS A 14 14.85 -13.87 9.82
C HIS A 14 14.29 -12.47 9.69
N HIS A 15 12.98 -12.37 9.72
CA HIS A 15 12.24 -11.12 9.79
C HIS A 15 11.62 -10.98 11.17
N HIS A 16 11.24 -9.75 11.51
CA HIS A 16 10.40 -9.50 12.67
C HIS A 16 9.06 -8.95 12.20
N ALA A 17 7.98 -9.67 12.49
CA ALA A 17 6.62 -9.30 12.11
C ALA A 17 5.84 -8.83 13.33
N MET A 18 5.14 -7.70 13.19
CA MET A 18 4.26 -7.14 14.21
C MET A 18 2.89 -6.85 13.61
N VAL A 19 1.84 -7.30 14.28
CA VAL A 19 0.44 -7.07 13.89
C VAL A 19 -0.21 -6.17 14.92
N ILE A 20 -0.82 -5.07 14.47
CA ILE A 20 -1.53 -4.11 15.31
C ILE A 20 -2.96 -3.88 14.81
N ASN A 21 -3.88 -3.56 15.71
CA ASN A 21 -5.24 -3.12 15.36
C ASN A 21 -5.32 -1.59 15.21
N ARG A 22 -6.53 -1.08 14.97
CA ARG A 22 -6.81 0.35 14.79
C ARG A 22 -6.59 1.22 16.02
N ASP A 23 -6.66 0.62 17.19
CA ASP A 23 -6.45 1.30 18.47
C ASP A 23 -4.95 1.35 18.82
N GLY A 24 -4.10 0.77 17.96
CA GLY A 24 -2.66 0.69 18.15
C GLY A 24 -2.23 -0.45 19.08
N GLU A 25 -3.15 -1.33 19.45
CA GLU A 25 -2.86 -2.47 20.30
C GLU A 25 -2.12 -3.55 19.51
N ARG A 26 -1.12 -4.14 20.14
CA ARG A 26 -0.30 -5.19 19.54
C ARG A 26 -0.97 -6.54 19.68
N LEU A 27 -1.44 -7.07 18.56
CA LEU A 27 -2.13 -8.36 18.46
C LEU A 27 -1.13 -9.52 18.37
N ARG A 28 -0.05 -9.34 17.60
CA ARG A 28 1.05 -10.32 17.52
C ARG A 28 2.40 -9.63 17.31
N SER A 29 3.45 -10.30 17.75
CA SER A 29 4.84 -9.91 17.51
C SER A 29 5.69 -11.17 17.51
N ARG A 30 6.31 -11.50 16.37
CA ARG A 30 7.18 -12.68 16.31
C ARG A 30 8.33 -12.52 15.34
N ARG A 31 9.41 -13.24 15.64
CA ARG A 31 10.49 -13.51 14.70
C ARG A 31 10.02 -14.62 13.76
N VAL A 32 10.27 -14.46 12.47
CA VAL A 32 9.86 -15.40 11.41
C VAL A 32 11.09 -15.73 10.58
N LEU A 33 11.35 -17.00 10.33
CA LEU A 33 12.43 -17.41 9.44
C LEU A 33 12.16 -16.91 8.01
N ASN A 34 13.22 -16.61 7.26
CA ASN A 34 13.10 -16.34 5.84
C ASN A 34 12.97 -17.66 5.05
N ASP A 35 11.92 -18.40 5.38
CA ASP A 35 11.53 -19.68 4.79
C ASP A 35 10.09 -19.58 4.30
N GLU A 36 9.75 -20.23 3.20
CA GLU A 36 8.43 -20.15 2.61
C GLU A 36 7.32 -20.62 3.56
N SER A 37 7.55 -21.72 4.29
CA SER A 37 6.54 -22.31 5.18
C SER A 37 6.23 -21.38 6.35
N GLU A 38 7.27 -20.79 6.94
CA GLU A 38 7.17 -19.85 8.07
C GLU A 38 6.51 -18.53 7.66
N LEU A 39 6.80 -18.06 6.46
CA LEU A 39 6.16 -16.88 5.89
C LEU A 39 4.69 -17.13 5.54
N LEU A 40 4.34 -18.31 5.02
CA LEU A 40 2.96 -18.71 4.77
C LEU A 40 2.17 -18.83 6.07
N GLU A 41 2.76 -19.41 7.12
CA GLU A 41 2.16 -19.47 8.45
C GLU A 41 1.94 -18.06 9.02
N LEU A 42 2.89 -17.13 8.82
CA LEU A 42 2.71 -15.73 9.22
C LEU A 42 1.51 -15.08 8.52
N ILE A 43 1.35 -15.31 7.21
CA ILE A 43 0.22 -14.79 6.44
C ILE A 43 -1.09 -15.41 6.96
N GLY A 44 -1.12 -16.73 7.17
CA GLY A 44 -2.26 -17.45 7.70
C GLY A 44 -2.67 -16.94 9.09
N ASP A 45 -1.71 -16.77 9.99
CA ASP A 45 -1.95 -16.22 11.34
C ASP A 45 -2.57 -14.83 11.32
N ALA A 46 -2.10 -13.95 10.43
CA ALA A 46 -2.65 -12.61 10.29
C ALA A 46 -4.09 -12.66 9.75
N LEU A 47 -4.34 -13.50 8.74
CA LEU A 47 -5.66 -13.68 8.14
C LEU A 47 -6.67 -14.37 9.06
N ALA A 48 -6.19 -15.20 9.97
CA ALA A 48 -7.01 -15.79 11.03
C ALA A 48 -7.51 -14.74 12.04
N ILE A 49 -6.82 -13.60 12.15
CA ILE A 49 -7.26 -12.47 12.98
C ILE A 49 -8.27 -11.61 12.22
N SER A 50 -7.95 -11.21 10.99
CA SER A 50 -8.85 -10.48 10.11
C SER A 50 -8.43 -10.65 8.66
N THR A 51 -9.40 -10.71 7.74
CA THR A 51 -9.14 -10.70 6.30
C THR A 51 -8.78 -9.31 5.76
N ASP A 52 -9.03 -8.23 6.51
CA ASP A 52 -8.72 -6.86 6.11
C ASP A 52 -7.36 -6.40 6.68
N VAL A 53 -6.30 -7.06 6.22
CA VAL A 53 -4.90 -6.81 6.61
C VAL A 53 -4.21 -5.90 5.62
N LEU A 54 -3.53 -4.84 6.08
CA LEU A 54 -2.59 -4.08 5.25
C LEU A 54 -1.14 -4.36 5.67
N TRP A 55 -0.34 -4.88 4.74
CA TRP A 55 1.05 -5.23 5.00
C TRP A 55 1.98 -4.04 4.76
N ALA A 56 2.95 -3.83 5.64
CA ALA A 56 4.01 -2.84 5.50
C ALA A 56 5.37 -3.55 5.55
N VAL A 57 6.10 -3.52 4.44
CA VAL A 57 7.43 -4.15 4.31
C VAL A 57 8.48 -3.05 4.12
N ASP A 58 9.52 -3.05 4.94
CA ASP A 58 10.53 -1.97 4.99
C ASP A 58 11.59 -2.04 3.87
N LEU A 59 11.68 -3.20 3.20
CA LEU A 59 12.48 -3.47 2.01
C LEU A 59 11.61 -3.88 0.83
N ASN A 60 12.01 -3.45 -0.37
CA ASN A 60 11.27 -3.69 -1.62
C ASN A 60 12.01 -4.63 -2.60
N HIS A 61 13.12 -5.23 -2.17
CA HIS A 61 13.97 -6.12 -2.96
C HIS A 61 14.89 -6.93 -2.01
N GLY A 62 15.67 -7.87 -2.56
CA GLY A 62 16.65 -8.64 -1.79
C GLY A 62 15.97 -9.65 -0.86
N ALA A 63 16.33 -9.65 0.42
CA ALA A 63 15.78 -10.59 1.41
C ALA A 63 14.25 -10.51 1.57
N ALA A 64 13.61 -9.42 1.13
CA ALA A 64 12.15 -9.29 1.11
C ALA A 64 11.47 -10.00 -0.07
N ALA A 65 12.23 -10.45 -1.08
CA ALA A 65 11.66 -10.90 -2.35
C ALA A 65 10.70 -12.09 -2.17
N LEU A 66 11.05 -13.04 -1.31
CA LEU A 66 10.20 -14.20 -1.03
C LEU A 66 8.87 -13.77 -0.38
N LEU A 67 8.92 -13.02 0.73
CA LEU A 67 7.72 -12.50 1.37
C LEU A 67 6.86 -11.66 0.41
N ILE A 68 7.46 -10.77 -0.37
CA ILE A 68 6.71 -9.96 -1.35
C ILE A 68 6.02 -10.84 -2.37
N GLY A 69 6.71 -11.88 -2.86
CA GLY A 69 6.14 -12.86 -3.80
C GLY A 69 4.92 -13.57 -3.20
N LEU A 70 5.05 -14.06 -1.96
CA LEU A 70 3.97 -14.73 -1.25
C LEU A 70 2.78 -13.80 -0.96
N LEU A 71 3.03 -12.56 -0.52
CA LEU A 71 1.95 -11.58 -0.32
C LEU A 71 1.20 -11.31 -1.64
N LEU A 72 1.92 -11.19 -2.75
CA LEU A 72 1.29 -10.99 -4.06
C LEU A 72 0.50 -12.21 -4.52
N SER A 73 1.03 -13.42 -4.39
CA SER A 73 0.34 -14.66 -4.81
C SER A 73 -0.90 -14.94 -3.96
N HIS A 74 -0.93 -14.47 -2.71
CA HIS A 74 -2.07 -14.57 -1.79
C HIS A 74 -2.98 -13.33 -1.79
N GLY A 75 -2.85 -12.44 -2.78
CA GLY A 75 -3.74 -11.28 -2.93
C GLY A 75 -3.71 -10.30 -1.76
N GLN A 76 -2.58 -10.22 -1.06
CA GLN A 76 -2.41 -9.40 0.14
C GLN A 76 -1.98 -7.97 -0.20
N PRO A 77 -2.69 -6.93 0.29
CA PRO A 77 -2.36 -5.55 -0.03
C PRO A 77 -1.12 -5.09 0.72
N MET A 78 -0.25 -4.37 0.01
CA MET A 78 0.96 -3.79 0.59
C MET A 78 0.97 -2.26 0.54
N ALA A 79 1.38 -1.65 1.64
CA ALA A 79 1.65 -0.22 1.74
C ALA A 79 3.10 0.12 1.31
N GLY A 80 3.34 1.38 0.94
CA GLY A 80 4.69 1.90 0.72
C GLY A 80 5.43 1.48 -0.55
N PHE A 81 5.10 0.33 -1.15
CA PHE A 81 5.87 -0.27 -2.26
C PHE A 81 6.05 0.66 -3.48
N ALA A 82 4.98 1.35 -3.88
CA ALA A 82 4.98 2.26 -5.03
C ALA A 82 5.56 3.66 -4.76
N GLY A 83 5.91 3.99 -3.51
CA GLY A 83 6.47 5.31 -3.14
C GLY A 83 5.52 6.49 -3.35
N LEU A 84 4.21 6.24 -3.49
CA LEU A 84 3.18 7.24 -3.77
C LEU A 84 2.67 7.97 -2.52
N ALA A 85 2.86 7.37 -1.35
CA ALA A 85 2.51 7.97 -0.07
C ALA A 85 3.76 8.59 0.58
N PRO A 86 3.67 9.83 1.11
CA PRO A 86 4.74 10.39 1.92
C PRO A 86 4.90 9.60 3.22
N GLN A 87 6.13 9.51 3.72
CA GLN A 87 6.47 8.86 4.98
C GLN A 87 6.81 9.93 6.03
N PRO A 88 6.25 9.87 7.25
CA PRO A 88 6.68 10.75 8.32
C PRO A 88 8.16 10.50 8.63
N ARG A 89 8.92 11.58 8.74
CA ARG A 89 10.32 11.58 9.17
C ARG A 89 10.41 12.32 10.49
N ASP A 90 9.70 11.75 11.44
CA ASP A 90 9.49 12.29 12.75
C ASP A 90 10.63 11.85 13.67
N CYS A 91 11.02 12.72 14.58
CA CYS A 91 11.98 12.44 15.66
C CYS A 91 11.38 13.01 16.93
N GLY A 92 11.83 12.61 18.13
CA GLY A 92 11.09 12.83 19.40
C GLY A 92 10.37 14.19 19.62
N ARG A 93 10.87 15.31 19.07
CA ARG A 93 10.22 16.64 19.12
C ARG A 93 9.50 17.10 17.84
N VAL A 94 9.72 16.43 16.71
CA VAL A 94 9.18 16.80 15.39
C VAL A 94 8.18 15.74 14.96
N SER A 95 6.90 16.13 14.87
CA SER A 95 5.80 15.32 14.37
C SER A 95 5.21 15.93 13.09
N GLY A 96 4.79 15.09 12.14
CA GLY A 96 4.16 15.54 10.89
C GLY A 96 5.12 15.97 9.78
N ASN A 97 6.42 15.64 9.89
CA ASN A 97 7.43 15.95 8.88
C ASN A 97 7.36 14.95 7.72
N LEU A 98 6.33 15.08 6.90
CA LEU A 98 6.08 14.21 5.75
C LEU A 98 7.15 14.41 4.65
N ARG A 99 7.94 13.37 4.39
CA ARG A 99 8.99 13.36 3.37
C ARG A 99 8.69 12.32 2.29
N ARG A 100 9.33 12.49 1.14
CA ARG A 100 9.35 11.45 0.11
C ARG A 100 10.04 10.21 0.69
N PRO A 101 9.45 9.01 0.59
CA PRO A 101 10.11 7.79 1.05
C PRO A 101 11.41 7.58 0.28
N ARG A 102 12.40 6.93 0.91
CA ARG A 102 13.69 6.63 0.27
C ARG A 102 13.71 5.29 -0.45
N ARG A 103 12.99 4.31 0.10
CA ARG A 103 12.91 2.93 -0.41
C ARG A 103 11.52 2.72 -1.02
N TYR A 104 11.47 2.50 -2.33
CA TYR A 104 10.27 2.20 -3.11
C TYR A 104 10.68 1.81 -4.54
N HIS A 105 9.76 1.19 -5.27
CA HIS A 105 10.03 0.79 -6.65
C HIS A 105 9.91 1.99 -7.61
N ARG A 106 11.05 2.50 -8.11
CA ARG A 106 11.10 3.68 -9.00
C ARG A 106 10.35 3.50 -10.33
N GLY A 107 10.42 2.30 -10.92
CA GLY A 107 9.70 1.98 -12.16
C GLY A 107 8.18 2.08 -11.99
N LEU A 108 7.61 1.38 -11.00
CA LEU A 108 6.22 1.49 -10.59
C LEU A 108 5.79 2.94 -10.28
N LEU A 109 6.58 3.71 -9.53
CA LEU A 109 6.28 5.13 -9.29
C LEU A 109 6.16 5.90 -10.60
N ARG A 110 7.12 5.73 -11.51
CA ARG A 110 7.12 6.39 -12.83
C ARG A 110 5.92 5.96 -13.68
N ALA A 111 5.62 4.67 -13.73
CA ALA A 111 4.48 4.12 -14.47
C ALA A 111 3.15 4.68 -13.94
N MET A 112 2.95 4.70 -12.62
CA MET A 112 1.75 5.26 -12.00
C MET A 112 1.64 6.77 -12.19
N TYR A 113 2.77 7.50 -12.15
CA TYR A 113 2.82 8.93 -12.43
C TYR A 113 2.41 9.25 -13.87
N LEU A 114 2.96 8.53 -14.86
CA LEU A 114 2.60 8.69 -16.27
C LEU A 114 1.14 8.29 -16.52
N SER A 115 0.68 7.20 -15.92
CA SER A 115 -0.72 6.76 -15.97
C SER A 115 -1.68 7.82 -15.43
N ALA A 116 -1.33 8.49 -14.33
CA ALA A 116 -2.12 9.59 -13.79
C ALA A 116 -2.16 10.79 -14.75
N MET A 117 -1.03 11.16 -15.34
CA MET A 117 -0.95 12.27 -16.30
C MET A 117 -1.78 11.98 -17.56
N ALA A 118 -1.63 10.80 -18.14
CA ALA A 118 -2.37 10.35 -19.32
C ALA A 118 -3.89 10.23 -19.06
N SER A 119 -4.31 10.06 -17.81
CA SER A 119 -5.73 9.99 -17.45
C SER A 119 -6.45 11.35 -17.41
N LEU A 120 -5.71 12.47 -17.34
CA LEU A 120 -6.30 13.80 -17.20
C LEU A 120 -7.15 14.24 -18.41
N PRO A 121 -6.75 13.96 -19.66
CA PRO A 121 -7.58 14.26 -20.83
C PRO A 121 -8.77 13.30 -20.97
N ALA A 122 -8.57 12.01 -20.71
CA ALA A 122 -9.51 10.95 -21.06
C ALA A 122 -10.58 10.65 -19.98
N CYS A 123 -10.31 10.93 -18.71
CA CYS A 123 -11.18 10.52 -17.60
C CYS A 123 -11.68 11.73 -16.78
N PRO A 124 -12.97 12.10 -16.89
CA PRO A 124 -13.56 13.20 -16.12
C PRO A 124 -13.39 13.03 -14.60
N ALA A 125 -13.57 11.81 -14.07
CA ALA A 125 -13.40 11.53 -12.65
C ALA A 125 -11.96 11.75 -12.14
N SER A 126 -10.96 11.38 -12.94
CA SER A 126 -9.54 11.64 -12.64
C SER A 126 -9.23 13.13 -12.67
N LYS A 127 -9.75 13.85 -13.66
CA LYS A 127 -9.62 15.32 -13.80
C LYS A 127 -10.27 16.07 -12.64
N ALA A 128 -11.47 15.66 -12.23
CA ALA A 128 -12.17 16.25 -11.08
C ALA A 128 -11.36 16.06 -9.78
N TYR A 129 -10.85 14.85 -9.54
CA TYR A 129 -10.01 14.58 -8.37
C TYR A 129 -8.72 15.42 -8.36
N TYR A 130 -8.03 15.49 -9.50
CA TYR A 130 -6.84 16.31 -9.65
C TYR A 130 -7.13 17.79 -9.36
N ARG A 131 -8.21 18.34 -9.93
CA ARG A 131 -8.62 19.73 -9.67
C ARG A 131 -8.94 19.96 -8.20
N ARG A 132 -9.67 19.04 -7.56
CA ARG A 132 -9.93 19.10 -6.11
C ARG A 132 -8.63 19.18 -5.32
N LYS A 133 -7.64 18.33 -5.62
CA LYS A 133 -6.33 18.37 -4.96
C LYS A 133 -5.55 19.66 -5.22
N ARG A 134 -5.68 20.27 -6.41
CA ARG A 134 -5.13 21.60 -6.69
C ARG A 134 -5.81 22.70 -5.86
N ASN A 135 -7.13 22.63 -5.70
CA ASN A 135 -7.91 23.58 -4.90
C ASN A 135 -7.63 23.46 -3.41
N GLU A 136 -7.25 22.27 -2.92
CA GLU A 136 -6.72 22.04 -1.56
C GLU A 136 -5.30 22.64 -1.36
N GLY A 137 -4.79 23.44 -2.30
CA GLY A 137 -3.47 24.08 -2.21
C GLY A 137 -2.29 23.16 -2.57
N LYS A 138 -2.53 21.94 -3.05
CA LYS A 138 -1.43 21.04 -3.44
C LYS A 138 -0.81 21.49 -4.77
N GLY A 139 0.51 21.45 -4.84
CA GLY A 139 1.25 21.70 -6.09
C GLY A 139 0.95 20.63 -7.15
N HIS A 140 1.27 20.92 -8.41
CA HIS A 140 1.03 20.02 -9.54
C HIS A 140 1.52 18.58 -9.29
N LYS A 141 2.80 18.44 -8.86
CA LYS A 141 3.42 17.14 -8.58
C LYS A 141 2.69 16.38 -7.47
N GLN A 142 2.29 17.08 -6.41
CA GLN A 142 1.56 16.47 -5.28
C GLN A 142 0.16 16.00 -5.69
N ALA A 143 -0.56 16.80 -6.48
CA ALA A 143 -1.87 16.44 -6.99
C ALA A 143 -1.79 15.22 -7.94
N LEU A 144 -0.76 15.15 -8.79
CA LEU A 144 -0.51 13.98 -9.64
C LEU A 144 -0.15 12.72 -8.82
N LEU A 145 0.69 12.84 -7.80
CA LEU A 145 1.03 11.71 -6.92
C LEU A 145 -0.19 11.21 -6.14
N ALA A 146 -1.04 12.11 -5.67
CA ALA A 146 -2.31 11.75 -5.03
C ALA A 146 -3.27 11.06 -6.00
N LEU A 147 -3.33 11.49 -7.27
CA LEU A 147 -4.12 10.83 -8.30
C LEU A 147 -3.54 9.44 -8.64
N ALA A 148 -2.22 9.34 -8.79
CA ALA A 148 -1.53 8.08 -9.02
C ALA A 148 -1.78 7.08 -7.87
N ARG A 149 -1.76 7.53 -6.60
CA ARG A 149 -2.14 6.72 -5.44
C ARG A 149 -3.58 6.21 -5.56
N ARG A 150 -4.52 7.07 -5.93
CA ARG A 150 -5.92 6.68 -6.15
C ARG A 150 -6.06 5.64 -7.26
N ARG A 151 -5.34 5.80 -8.37
CA ARG A 151 -5.35 4.84 -9.49
C ARG A 151 -4.75 3.50 -9.11
N LEU A 152 -3.67 3.49 -8.33
CA LEU A 152 -3.08 2.27 -7.80
C LEU A 152 -4.07 1.48 -6.95
N ASN A 153 -4.84 2.16 -6.09
CA ASN A 153 -5.87 1.49 -5.28
C ASN A 153 -6.96 0.85 -6.14
N VAL A 154 -7.37 1.48 -7.24
CA VAL A 154 -8.35 0.91 -8.19
C VAL A 154 -7.77 -0.31 -8.90
N LEU A 155 -6.54 -0.21 -9.41
CA LEU A 155 -5.85 -1.33 -10.06
C LEU A 155 -5.69 -2.52 -9.10
N TRP A 156 -5.36 -2.24 -7.84
CA TRP A 156 -5.28 -3.27 -6.80
C TRP A 156 -6.63 -3.95 -6.57
N ALA A 157 -7.72 -3.18 -6.47
CA ALA A 157 -9.07 -3.76 -6.32
C ALA A 157 -9.44 -4.64 -7.53
N MET A 158 -9.12 -4.21 -8.75
CA MET A 158 -9.34 -5.00 -9.97
C MET A 158 -8.59 -6.34 -9.95
N ILE A 159 -7.31 -6.33 -9.54
CA ILE A 159 -6.49 -7.54 -9.45
C ILE A 159 -7.02 -8.48 -8.35
N ARG A 160 -7.34 -7.93 -7.17
CA ARG A 160 -7.86 -8.69 -6.04
C ARG A 160 -9.21 -9.35 -6.35
N ASP A 161 -10.11 -8.60 -6.98
CA ASP A 161 -11.49 -9.03 -7.25
C ASP A 161 -11.63 -9.74 -8.61
N GLY A 162 -10.54 -9.87 -9.38
CA GLY A 162 -10.57 -10.42 -10.74
C GLY A 162 -11.48 -9.64 -11.70
N SER A 163 -11.73 -8.36 -11.43
CA SER A 163 -12.74 -7.54 -12.10
C SER A 163 -12.15 -6.53 -13.08
N CYS A 164 -12.90 -6.24 -14.15
CA CYS A 164 -12.55 -5.19 -15.09
C CYS A 164 -12.85 -3.79 -14.53
N TYR A 165 -12.20 -2.77 -15.09
CA TYR A 165 -12.45 -1.39 -14.70
C TYR A 165 -13.84 -0.94 -15.17
N HIS A 166 -14.65 -0.42 -14.23
CA HIS A 166 -15.91 0.26 -14.52
C HIS A 166 -15.81 1.74 -14.14
N ALA A 167 -16.23 2.63 -15.05
CA ALA A 167 -16.12 4.08 -14.88
C ALA A 167 -17.08 4.62 -13.80
N SER A 168 -18.23 3.97 -13.62
CA SER A 168 -19.08 4.11 -12.44
C SER A 168 -18.74 2.99 -11.46
N PRO A 169 -18.71 3.25 -10.15
CA PRO A 169 -18.77 2.15 -9.20
C PRO A 169 -20.04 1.34 -9.51
N PRO A 170 -19.98 -0.01 -9.50
CA PRO A 170 -21.21 -0.78 -9.48
C PRO A 170 -22.03 -0.24 -8.32
N VAL A 171 -23.29 0.10 -8.58
CA VAL A 171 -24.25 0.45 -7.53
C VAL A 171 -24.28 -0.77 -6.63
N THR A 172 -23.63 -0.68 -5.47
CA THR A 172 -23.79 -1.67 -4.43
C THR A 172 -25.26 -1.58 -4.05
N ALA A 173 -26.07 -2.52 -4.54
CA ALA A 173 -27.40 -2.74 -3.99
C ALA A 173 -27.16 -3.07 -2.51
N ALA A 174 -27.56 -2.16 -1.64
CA ALA A 174 -27.56 -2.40 -0.21
C ALA A 174 -28.45 -3.62 0.04
N ALA A 175 -27.85 -4.67 0.61
CA ALA A 175 -28.56 -5.81 1.19
C ALA A 175 -29.06 -5.42 2.59
#